data_AF-A0A1Q9ELW7-F1
#
_entry.id   AF-A0A1Q9ELW7-F1
#
_cell.length_a   1.000
_cell.length_b   1.000
_cell.length_c   1.000
_cell.angle_alpha   90.00
_cell.angle_beta   90.00
_cell.angle_gamma   90.00
#
_symmetry.space_group_name_H-M   'P 1'
#
loop_
_entity.id
_entity.type
_entity.pdbx_description
1 polymer ?
#
loop_
_entity_poly.entity_id
_entity_poly.type
_entity_poly.pdbx_seq_one_letter_code
_entity_poly.pdbx_strand_id
1 'polypeptide(L)'
;MPVGGSPVRPPIQRCSSQHRVRKSFTLLHRCVQILLAVFQSGDHCDLEQPRNALSWLEPCVQGYLLDIAADLVVVAACAFDSDTKHWLFATSWRDLQSLASQCPHPHGTHPPIHGVDPETGNFRSRASAQFLVALARKYVEAITSLFSPTGWGRHL
;
A
#
# COMPACT_ATOMS: atom_id res chain seq x y z
N MET A 1 24.86 -43.64 32.43
CA MET A 1 24.01 -42.44 32.38
C MET A 1 24.72 -41.40 31.51
N PRO A 2 24.43 -41.25 30.20
CA PRO A 2 25.04 -40.20 29.40
C PRO A 2 24.21 -38.91 29.50
N VAL A 3 24.90 -37.80 29.70
CA VAL A 3 24.33 -36.45 29.83
C VAL A 3 24.10 -35.88 28.43
N GLY A 4 22.93 -35.25 28.24
CA GLY A 4 22.35 -34.85 26.96
C GLY A 4 23.21 -33.91 26.12
N GLY A 5 23.18 -34.14 24.81
CA GLY A 5 23.72 -33.23 23.81
C GLY A 5 22.94 -31.93 23.77
N SER A 6 23.67 -30.81 23.82
CA SER A 6 23.11 -29.48 23.57
C SER A 6 22.42 -29.42 22.20
N PRO A 7 21.24 -28.80 22.08
CA PRO A 7 20.58 -28.63 20.80
C PRO A 7 21.41 -27.70 19.92
N VAL A 8 21.89 -28.21 18.79
CA VAL A 8 22.54 -27.43 17.73
C VAL A 8 21.49 -26.43 17.22
N ARG A 9 21.72 -25.14 17.49
CA ARG A 9 20.87 -24.06 16.98
C ARG A 9 21.00 -24.02 15.44
N PRO A 10 19.91 -24.10 14.67
CA PRO A 10 20.00 -24.16 13.21
C PRO A 10 20.62 -22.87 12.66
N PRO A 11 21.34 -22.95 11.52
CA PRO A 11 21.99 -21.79 10.92
C PRO A 11 20.95 -20.74 10.52
N ILE A 12 21.22 -19.47 10.88
CA ILE A 12 20.34 -18.34 10.61
C ILE A 12 20.18 -18.18 9.08
N GLN A 13 18.94 -18.27 8.63
CA GLN A 13 18.47 -18.25 7.24
C GLN A 13 18.64 -16.87 6.55
N ARG A 14 19.88 -16.36 6.42
CA ARG A 14 20.20 -15.00 5.92
C ARG A 14 20.17 -14.83 4.39
N CYS A 15 20.50 -15.88 3.63
CA CYS A 15 20.58 -15.79 2.16
C CYS A 15 19.19 -15.68 1.51
N SER A 16 18.18 -16.38 2.06
CA SER A 16 16.82 -16.36 1.51
C SER A 16 16.09 -15.02 1.73
N SER A 17 16.40 -14.29 2.81
CA SER A 17 15.75 -13.03 3.14
C SER A 17 16.23 -11.88 2.25
N GLN A 18 17.53 -11.78 1.97
CA GLN A 18 18.07 -10.77 1.06
C GLN A 18 17.54 -10.95 -0.38
N HIS A 19 17.44 -12.20 -0.84
CA HIS A 19 16.88 -12.49 -2.17
C HIS A 19 15.42 -12.05 -2.30
N ARG A 20 14.62 -12.26 -1.25
CA ARG A 20 13.23 -11.80 -1.19
C ARG A 20 13.14 -10.28 -1.25
N VAL A 21 13.95 -9.58 -0.47
CA VAL A 21 13.99 -8.10 -0.47
C VAL A 21 14.35 -7.58 -1.87
N ARG A 22 15.38 -8.16 -2.50
CA ARG A 22 15.80 -7.74 -3.85
C ARG A 22 14.71 -7.96 -4.89
N LYS A 23 14.02 -9.11 -4.83
CA LYS A 23 12.87 -9.39 -5.70
C LYS A 23 11.73 -8.39 -5.48
N SER A 24 11.37 -8.10 -4.23
CA SER A 24 10.34 -7.11 -3.90
C SER A 24 10.71 -5.71 -4.42
N PHE A 25 11.97 -5.30 -4.26
CA PHE A 25 12.46 -4.02 -4.78
C PHE A 25 12.40 -3.98 -6.32
N THR A 26 12.84 -5.04 -7.01
CA THR A 26 12.74 -5.11 -8.48
C THR A 26 11.30 -5.01 -8.97
N LEU A 27 10.35 -5.64 -8.26
CA LEU A 27 8.93 -5.53 -8.58
C LEU A 27 8.44 -4.09 -8.39
N LEU A 28 8.70 -3.49 -7.22
CA LEU A 28 8.34 -2.10 -6.92
C LEU A 28 8.88 -1.14 -8.00
N HIS A 29 10.17 -1.25 -8.31
CA HIS A 29 10.81 -0.40 -9.31
C HIS A 29 10.11 -0.52 -10.67
N ARG A 30 9.78 -1.74 -11.12
CA ARG A 30 9.05 -1.96 -12.38
C ARG A 30 7.64 -1.39 -12.34
N CYS A 31 6.91 -1.56 -11.24
CA CYS A 31 5.59 -0.97 -11.07
C CYS A 31 5.65 0.56 -11.20
N VAL A 32 6.61 1.20 -10.53
CA VAL A 32 6.81 2.65 -10.62
C VAL A 32 7.13 3.10 -12.04
N GLN A 33 7.99 2.39 -12.76
CA GLN A 33 8.30 2.72 -14.17
C GLN A 33 7.08 2.60 -15.08
N ILE A 34 6.23 1.59 -14.87
CA ILE A 34 4.97 1.44 -15.63
C ILE A 34 4.03 2.60 -15.32
N LEU A 35 3.84 2.95 -14.04
CA LEU A 35 2.97 4.06 -13.64
C LEU A 35 3.47 5.39 -14.22
N LEU A 36 4.78 5.62 -14.22
CA LEU A 36 5.37 6.81 -14.82
C LEU A 36 5.14 6.85 -16.34
N ALA A 37 5.26 5.72 -17.03
CA ALA A 37 4.98 5.65 -18.47
C ALA A 37 3.49 5.94 -18.79
N VAL A 38 2.57 5.44 -17.96
CA VAL A 38 1.13 5.75 -18.05
C VAL A 38 0.92 7.26 -17.89
N PHE A 39 1.51 7.87 -16.86
CA PHE A 39 1.42 9.31 -16.63
C PHE A 39 1.98 10.12 -17.80
N GLN A 40 3.15 9.75 -18.31
CA GLN A 40 3.78 10.42 -19.45
C GLN A 40 2.99 10.27 -20.75
N SER A 41 2.14 9.25 -20.87
CA SER A 41 1.21 9.11 -22.00
C SER A 41 -0.02 10.03 -21.90
N GLY A 42 -0.16 10.77 -20.80
CA GLY A 42 -1.26 11.70 -20.54
C GLY A 42 -2.40 11.12 -19.71
N ASP A 43 -2.21 9.96 -19.09
CA ASP A 43 -3.22 9.30 -18.25
C ASP A 43 -2.92 9.48 -16.75
N HIS A 44 -3.82 9.04 -15.88
CA HIS A 44 -3.67 9.12 -14.43
C HIS A 44 -3.07 7.85 -13.84
N CYS A 45 -2.39 8.00 -12.70
CA CYS A 45 -1.75 6.89 -12.02
C CYS A 45 -1.82 7.02 -10.51
N ASP A 46 -1.98 5.86 -9.86
CA ASP A 46 -2.03 5.74 -8.41
C ASP A 46 -1.05 4.66 -7.93
N LEU A 47 -0.27 4.99 -6.90
CA LEU A 47 0.52 4.04 -6.13
C LEU A 47 -0.08 3.91 -4.74
N GLU A 48 -0.64 2.74 -4.42
CA GLU A 48 -1.16 2.41 -3.09
C GLU A 48 -0.13 1.60 -2.30
N GLN A 49 0.17 2.03 -1.08
CA GLN A 49 0.91 1.23 -0.11
C GLN A 49 0.44 1.56 1.32
N PRO A 50 0.78 0.71 2.32
CA PRO A 50 0.60 1.09 3.72
C PRO A 50 1.31 2.40 4.04
N ARG A 51 0.69 3.26 4.85
CA ARG A 51 1.22 4.58 5.22
C ARG A 51 2.66 4.55 5.78
N ASN A 52 3.03 3.47 6.46
CA ASN A 52 4.34 3.28 7.08
C ASN A 52 5.28 2.35 6.29
N ALA A 53 4.97 2.08 5.02
CA ALA A 53 5.81 1.24 4.19
C ALA A 53 7.18 1.89 3.96
N LEU A 54 8.25 1.13 4.19
CA LEU A 54 9.62 1.62 3.94
C LEU A 54 9.87 1.92 2.45
N SER A 55 9.07 1.32 1.56
CA SER A 55 9.13 1.56 0.12
C SER A 55 8.89 3.01 -0.28
N TRP A 56 8.20 3.82 0.54
CA TRP A 56 8.07 5.27 0.32
C TRP A 56 9.40 6.01 0.33
N LEU A 57 10.40 5.47 1.02
CA LEU A 57 11.74 6.05 1.15
C LEU A 57 12.69 5.62 0.03
N GLU A 58 12.25 4.73 -0.85
CA GLU A 58 13.08 4.28 -1.98
C GLU A 58 13.24 5.42 -2.99
N PRO A 59 14.46 5.70 -3.48
CA PRO A 59 14.69 6.83 -4.39
C PRO A 59 13.84 6.79 -5.67
N CYS A 60 13.53 5.59 -6.17
CA CYS A 60 12.67 5.46 -7.36
C CYS A 60 11.22 5.88 -7.08
N VAL A 61 10.71 5.64 -5.87
CA VAL A 61 9.38 6.08 -5.45
C VAL A 61 9.39 7.58 -5.24
N GLN A 62 10.38 8.13 -4.53
CA GLN A 62 10.49 9.57 -4.31
C GLN A 62 10.59 10.37 -5.62
N GLY A 63 11.40 9.90 -6.58
CA GLY A 63 11.48 10.51 -7.90
C GLY A 63 10.12 10.49 -8.62
N TYR A 64 9.46 9.34 -8.66
CA TYR A 64 8.12 9.22 -9.24
C TYR A 64 7.09 10.15 -8.59
N LEU A 65 7.07 10.27 -7.26
CA LEU A 65 6.16 11.19 -6.56
C LEU A 65 6.35 12.64 -7.00
N LEU A 66 7.59 13.06 -7.23
CA LEU A 66 7.91 14.39 -7.74
C LEU A 66 7.51 14.53 -9.21
N ASP A 67 7.81 13.54 -10.04
CA ASP A 67 7.53 13.56 -11.48
C ASP A 67 6.03 13.72 -11.79
N ILE A 68 5.16 13.09 -10.98
CA ILE A 68 3.71 13.17 -11.16
C ILE A 68 3.04 14.28 -10.34
N ALA A 69 3.82 15.07 -9.59
CA ALA A 69 3.33 16.04 -8.60
C ALA A 69 2.26 15.44 -7.67
N ALA A 70 2.59 14.30 -7.04
CA ALA A 70 1.62 13.44 -6.38
C ALA A 70 0.87 14.12 -5.22
N ASP A 71 -0.44 13.96 -5.22
CA ASP A 71 -1.30 14.16 -4.05
C ASP A 71 -1.24 12.92 -3.14
N LEU A 72 -1.10 13.12 -1.82
CA LEU A 72 -1.03 12.04 -0.84
C LEU A 72 -2.35 11.91 -0.07
N VAL A 73 -3.11 10.85 -0.35
CA VAL A 73 -4.44 10.59 0.20
C VAL A 73 -4.37 9.46 1.22
N VAL A 74 -4.44 9.82 2.51
CA VAL A 74 -4.56 8.83 3.60
C VAL A 74 -6.02 8.45 3.77
N VAL A 75 -6.31 7.15 3.81
CA VAL A 75 -7.65 6.61 4.03
C VAL A 75 -7.62 5.70 5.25
N ALA A 76 -8.36 6.06 6.30
CA ALA A 76 -8.51 5.23 7.49
C ALA A 76 -9.61 4.19 7.26
N ALA A 77 -9.33 2.91 7.47
CA ALA A 77 -10.35 1.85 7.30
C ALA A 77 -11.55 2.02 8.22
N CYS A 78 -11.36 2.66 9.39
CA CYS A 78 -12.43 2.87 10.35
C CYS A 78 -13.47 3.89 9.87
N ALA A 79 -13.15 4.70 8.84
CA ALA A 79 -14.14 5.52 8.15
C ALA A 79 -15.10 4.70 7.27
N PHE A 80 -14.84 3.39 7.13
CA PHE A 80 -15.60 2.43 6.34
C PHE A 80 -15.95 1.17 7.16
N ASP A 81 -16.16 1.35 8.46
CA ASP A 81 -16.58 0.30 9.40
C ASP A 81 -15.61 -0.90 9.53
N SER A 82 -14.30 -0.63 9.39
CA SER A 82 -13.25 -1.64 9.56
C SER A 82 -12.08 -1.13 10.41
N ASP A 83 -11.59 -1.93 11.34
CA ASP A 83 -10.53 -1.55 12.27
C ASP A 83 -9.12 -1.94 11.78
N THR A 84 -8.99 -2.42 10.54
CA THR A 84 -7.85 -3.26 10.14
C THR A 84 -6.75 -2.60 9.30
N LYS A 85 -6.79 -1.30 8.93
CA LYS A 85 -5.64 -0.62 8.26
C LYS A 85 -5.83 0.88 8.00
N HIS A 86 -4.74 1.49 7.53
CA HIS A 86 -4.78 2.71 6.72
C HIS A 86 -4.21 2.39 5.34
N TRP A 87 -4.79 2.98 4.30
CA TRP A 87 -4.19 3.06 2.98
C TRP A 87 -3.59 4.44 2.76
N LEU A 88 -2.51 4.50 1.98
CA LEU A 88 -1.99 5.74 1.45
C LEU A 88 -1.92 5.61 -0.07
N PHE A 89 -2.67 6.45 -0.76
CA PHE A 89 -2.59 6.61 -2.21
C PHE A 89 -1.68 7.80 -2.51
N ALA A 90 -0.69 7.59 -3.35
CA ALA A 90 -0.01 8.66 -4.05
C ALA A 90 -0.57 8.73 -5.47
N THR A 91 -1.20 9.83 -5.83
CA THR A 91 -2.02 9.94 -7.04
C THR A 91 -1.71 11.20 -7.83
N SER A 92 -1.85 11.13 -9.15
CA SER A 92 -1.90 12.34 -10.01
C SER A 92 -3.32 12.89 -10.19
N TRP A 93 -4.33 12.28 -9.56
CA TRP A 93 -5.74 12.66 -9.67
C TRP A 93 -6.26 13.32 -8.40
N ARG A 94 -6.39 14.64 -8.43
CA ARG A 94 -6.73 15.44 -7.23
C ARG A 94 -8.09 15.13 -6.63
N ASP A 95 -9.09 14.74 -7.44
CA ASP A 95 -10.43 14.44 -6.93
C ASP A 95 -10.44 13.21 -5.99
N LEU A 96 -9.40 12.39 -6.03
CA LEU A 96 -9.22 11.28 -5.10
C LEU A 96 -9.05 11.75 -3.64
N GLN A 97 -8.70 13.02 -3.41
CA GLN A 97 -8.69 13.65 -2.08
C GLN A 97 -10.05 13.56 -1.37
N SER A 98 -11.15 13.39 -2.10
CA SER A 98 -12.48 13.14 -1.51
C SER A 98 -12.56 11.86 -0.67
N LEU A 99 -11.61 10.93 -0.83
CA LEU A 99 -11.50 9.70 -0.03
C LEU A 99 -10.73 9.91 1.29
N ALA A 100 -10.03 11.04 1.43
CA ALA A 100 -9.15 11.30 2.56
C ALA A 100 -9.92 11.19 3.88
N SER A 101 -9.36 10.43 4.81
CA SER A 101 -9.94 10.23 6.14
C SER A 101 -8.87 9.95 7.17
N GLN A 102 -9.15 10.36 8.41
CA GLN A 102 -8.29 10.12 9.56
C GLN A 102 -9.05 9.28 10.56
N CYS A 103 -8.33 8.39 11.24
CA CYS A 103 -8.90 7.66 12.35
C CYS A 103 -9.13 8.62 13.53
N PRO A 104 -10.37 8.78 14.03
CA PRO A 104 -10.64 9.65 15.18
C PRO A 104 -10.38 8.95 16.53
N HIS A 105 -10.09 7.64 16.53
CA HIS A 105 -9.98 6.85 17.74
C HIS A 105 -8.61 7.01 18.43
N PRO A 106 -8.56 6.90 19.77
CA PRO A 106 -7.30 6.88 20.51
C PRO A 106 -6.35 5.77 20.06
N HIS A 107 -5.05 5.98 20.28
CA HIS A 107 -4.04 4.96 20.03
C HIS A 107 -4.33 3.67 20.81
N GLY A 108 -4.20 2.52 20.15
CA GLY A 108 -4.49 1.20 20.76
C GLY A 108 -5.95 0.75 20.68
N THR A 109 -6.87 1.57 20.15
CA THR A 109 -8.28 1.16 19.95
C THR A 109 -8.43 0.03 18.94
N HIS A 110 -7.57 0.01 17.92
CA HIS A 110 -7.63 -0.98 16.84
C HIS A 110 -6.67 -2.14 17.11
N PRO A 111 -7.07 -3.39 16.81
CA PRO A 111 -6.22 -4.55 17.00
C PRO A 111 -4.98 -4.48 16.10
N PRO A 112 -3.81 -4.92 16.59
CA PRO A 112 -2.62 -4.97 15.77
C PRO A 112 -2.79 -6.00 14.64
N ILE A 113 -2.52 -5.54 13.41
CA ILE A 113 -2.63 -6.35 12.17
C ILE A 113 -1.33 -7.15 11.90
N HIS A 114 -0.31 -6.94 12.72
CA HIS A 114 0.96 -7.66 12.61
C HIS A 114 0.82 -9.11 13.10
N GLY A 115 1.56 -10.00 12.43
CA GLY A 115 1.70 -11.40 12.85
C GLY A 115 0.84 -12.37 12.07
N VAL A 116 0.85 -13.60 12.55
CA VAL A 116 0.14 -14.74 11.98
C VAL A 116 -1.06 -15.03 12.87
N ASP A 117 -2.20 -15.24 12.25
CA ASP A 117 -3.37 -15.76 12.93
C ASP A 117 -3.03 -17.16 13.49
N PRO A 118 -3.10 -17.35 14.82
CA PRO A 118 -2.72 -18.61 15.45
C PRO A 118 -3.65 -19.77 15.07
N GLU A 119 -4.89 -19.51 14.64
CA GLU A 119 -5.84 -20.55 14.25
C GLU A 119 -5.64 -20.97 12.79
N THR A 120 -5.44 -20.00 11.89
CA THR A 120 -5.38 -20.27 10.44
C THR A 120 -3.97 -20.36 9.87
N GLY A 121 -2.94 -19.93 10.61
CA GLY A 121 -1.56 -19.87 10.14
C GLY A 121 -1.32 -18.82 9.05
N ASN A 122 -2.32 -18.00 8.71
CA ASN A 122 -2.21 -16.94 7.71
C ASN A 122 -1.74 -15.62 8.33
N PHE A 123 -1.02 -14.80 7.57
CA PHE A 123 -0.73 -13.43 7.99
C PHE A 123 -2.04 -12.65 8.11
N ARG A 124 -2.28 -12.00 9.26
CA ARG A 124 -3.47 -11.18 9.49
C ARG A 124 -3.62 -10.05 8.46
N SER A 125 -2.49 -9.57 7.94
CA SER A 125 -2.45 -8.59 6.85
C SER A 125 -2.99 -9.08 5.50
N ARG A 126 -3.14 -10.40 5.27
CA ARG A 126 -3.77 -10.93 4.05
C ARG A 126 -5.27 -10.66 4.01
N ALA A 127 -5.94 -10.77 5.15
CA ALA A 127 -7.37 -10.45 5.24
C ALA A 127 -7.63 -8.98 4.90
N SER A 128 -6.66 -8.12 5.20
CA SER A 128 -6.67 -6.70 4.87
C SER A 128 -5.99 -6.38 3.53
N ALA A 129 -5.86 -7.29 2.57
CA ALA A 129 -5.30 -6.95 1.25
C ALA A 129 -6.34 -6.31 0.32
N GLN A 130 -7.61 -6.68 0.46
CA GLN A 130 -8.68 -6.18 -0.39
C GLN A 130 -9.20 -4.82 0.10
N PHE A 131 -9.74 -4.02 -0.82
CA PHE A 131 -10.53 -2.85 -0.47
C PHE A 131 -11.90 -3.30 0.05
N LEU A 132 -12.42 -2.56 1.02
CA LEU A 132 -13.81 -2.74 1.46
C LEU A 132 -14.74 -2.29 0.34
N VAL A 133 -15.89 -2.94 0.19
CA VAL A 133 -16.86 -2.61 -0.87
C VAL A 133 -17.24 -1.12 -0.84
N ALA A 134 -17.41 -0.53 0.34
CA ALA A 134 -17.72 0.88 0.49
C ALA A 134 -16.58 1.79 0.01
N LEU A 135 -15.32 1.45 0.30
CA LEU A 135 -14.16 2.18 -0.20
C LEU A 135 -14.02 2.02 -1.72
N ALA A 136 -14.15 0.81 -2.23
CA ALA A 136 -14.08 0.54 -3.66
C ALA A 136 -15.15 1.34 -4.43
N ARG A 137 -16.37 1.43 -3.89
CA ARG A 137 -17.44 2.25 -4.48
C ARG A 137 -17.08 3.73 -4.55
N LYS A 138 -16.64 4.32 -3.43
CA LYS A 138 -16.22 5.73 -3.43
C LYS A 138 -15.03 5.99 -4.35
N TYR A 139 -14.08 5.05 -4.40
CA TYR A 139 -12.95 5.14 -5.32
C TYR A 139 -13.42 5.18 -6.78
N VAL A 140 -14.34 4.28 -7.17
CA VAL A 140 -14.94 4.31 -8.51
C VAL A 140 -15.66 5.63 -8.77
N GLU A 141 -16.45 6.13 -7.83
CA GLU A 141 -17.13 7.43 -7.95
C GLU A 141 -16.13 8.57 -8.20
N ALA A 142 -14.98 8.57 -7.51
CA ALA A 142 -13.94 9.58 -7.65
C ALA A 142 -13.21 9.52 -9.01
N ILE A 143 -13.08 8.34 -9.62
CA ILE A 143 -12.35 8.17 -10.90
C ILE A 143 -13.27 8.09 -12.13
N THR A 144 -14.59 7.97 -11.96
CA THR A 144 -15.53 7.79 -13.09
C THR A 144 -15.46 8.95 -14.09
N SER A 145 -15.14 10.16 -13.62
CA SER A 145 -14.97 11.34 -14.46
C SER A 145 -13.84 11.21 -15.49
N LEU A 146 -12.82 10.37 -15.23
CA LEU A 146 -11.71 10.11 -16.15
C LEU A 146 -12.17 9.41 -17.44
N PHE A 147 -13.18 8.56 -17.32
CA PHE A 147 -13.71 7.80 -18.46
C PHE A 147 -14.79 8.54 -19.23
N SER A 148 -15.15 9.75 -18.80
CA SER A 148 -16.12 10.58 -19.49
C SER A 148 -15.46 11.38 -20.62
N PRO A 149 -16.11 11.56 -21.79
CA PRO A 149 -15.55 12.30 -22.93
C PRO A 149 -15.11 13.74 -22.62
N THR A 150 -15.58 14.32 -21.51
CA THR A 150 -15.24 15.66 -21.04
C THR A 150 -14.11 15.70 -19.99
N GLY A 151 -13.57 14.55 -19.56
CA GLY A 151 -12.57 14.45 -18.49
C GLY A 151 -11.16 14.88 -18.90
N TRP A 152 -10.84 14.80 -20.20
CA TRP A 152 -9.49 14.93 -20.74
C TRP A 152 -8.93 16.37 -20.81
N GLY A 153 -9.67 17.39 -20.32
CA GLY A 153 -9.31 18.79 -20.58
C GLY A 153 -9.49 19.79 -19.44
N ARG A 154 -9.69 19.35 -18.18
CA ARG A 154 -10.02 20.28 -17.08
C ARG A 154 -8.87 20.71 -16.17
N HIS A 155 -7.64 20.22 -16.36
CA HIS A 155 -6.58 20.40 -15.36
C HIS A 155 -5.19 20.77 -15.90
N LEU A 156 -5.10 21.34 -17.11
CA LEU A 156 -3.93 22.10 -17.54
C LEU A 156 -4.12 23.59 -17.26
#